data_AF-A0AAJ0N3N7-F1
#
_entry.id   AF-A0AAJ0N3N7-F1
#
_cell.length_a   1.000
_cell.length_b   1.000
_cell.length_c   1.000
_cell.angle_alpha   90.00
_cell.angle_beta   90.00
_cell.angle_gamma   90.00
#
_symmetry.space_group_name_H-M   'P 1'
#
loop_
_entity.id
_entity.type
_entity.pdbx_description
1 polymer ?
#
loop_
_entity_poly.entity_id
_entity_poly.type
_entity_poly.pdbx_seq_one_letter_code
_entity_poly.pdbx_strand_id
1 'polypeptide(L)'
;FPLVGGPPGVTAFLRSIGDAKTRSDRYEPEMNGFAPGEPRDTTTPAAMASTLHTLLLGDALQPASRTQLTDWMIDNRTGDDCLRAGFTRDWKIGDKTGSNGTDTRNDIAILWPPKGRPPLLLTTYLNGAKVDDAARDAALKAVAVAVRESIVD
;
A
#
# COMPACT_ATOMS: atom_id res chain seq x y z
N PHE A 1 7.00 -12.35 16.29
CA PHE A 1 6.65 -10.91 16.33
C PHE A 1 7.15 -10.08 17.54
N PRO A 2 8.03 -10.55 18.46
CA PRO A 2 8.57 -9.66 19.50
C PRO A 2 9.64 -8.68 19.00
N LEU A 3 10.13 -8.84 17.75
CA LEU A 3 11.22 -8.06 17.18
C LEU A 3 10.95 -6.55 17.10
N VAL A 4 9.69 -6.12 17.09
CA VAL A 4 9.28 -4.70 16.95
C VAL A 4 8.28 -4.25 18.01
N GLY A 5 8.07 -5.02 19.09
CA GLY A 5 7.14 -4.64 20.17
C GLY A 5 5.64 -4.83 19.88
N GLY A 6 5.28 -5.67 18.90
CA GLY A 6 3.88 -5.95 18.54
C GLY A 6 3.14 -4.76 17.90
N PRO A 7 1.79 -4.81 17.80
CA PRO A 7 0.98 -3.74 17.21
C PRO A 7 1.21 -2.34 17.84
N PRO A 8 1.33 -2.21 19.19
CA PRO A 8 1.67 -0.93 19.79
C PRO A 8 3.05 -0.42 19.37
N GLY A 9 4.04 -1.31 19.21
CA GLY A 9 5.37 -0.95 18.74
C GLY A 9 5.39 -0.49 17.28
N VAL A 10 4.60 -1.13 16.40
CA VAL A 10 4.39 -0.65 15.02
C VAL A 10 3.78 0.75 15.01
N THR A 11 2.74 0.97 15.83
CA THR A 11 2.13 2.31 15.96
C THR A 11 3.12 3.34 16.49
N ALA A 12 3.94 2.98 17.48
CA ALA A 12 4.96 3.87 18.02
C ALA A 12 6.02 4.25 16.97
N PHE A 13 6.47 3.28 16.16
CA PHE A 13 7.37 3.53 15.04
C PHE A 13 6.74 4.47 13.99
N LEU A 14 5.48 4.23 13.61
CA LEU A 14 4.76 5.10 12.67
C LEU A 14 4.68 6.54 13.20
N ARG A 15 4.42 6.74 14.50
CA ARG A 15 4.44 8.06 15.14
C ARG A 15 5.83 8.70 15.10
N SER A 16 6.90 7.93 15.30
CA SER A 16 8.26 8.49 15.29
C SER A 16 8.72 8.95 13.91
N ILE A 17 8.11 8.43 12.83
CA ILE A 17 8.37 8.87 11.45
C ILE A 17 7.31 9.85 10.91
N GLY A 18 6.43 10.36 11.78
CA GLY A 18 5.49 11.45 11.46
C GLY A 18 4.08 11.01 11.01
N ASP A 19 3.80 9.71 10.94
CA ASP A 19 2.43 9.24 10.68
C ASP A 19 1.61 9.37 11.96
N ALA A 20 0.66 10.30 11.99
CA ALA A 20 -0.24 10.54 13.12
C ALA A 20 -1.59 9.82 13.00
N LYS A 21 -1.87 9.11 11.90
CA LYS A 21 -3.19 8.56 11.57
C LYS A 21 -3.21 7.05 11.66
N THR A 22 -2.25 6.38 11.03
CA THR A 22 -2.19 4.92 11.00
C THR A 22 -2.05 4.37 12.40
N ARG A 23 -2.78 3.32 12.71
CA ARG A 23 -2.65 2.58 13.98
C ARG A 23 -2.77 1.09 13.73
N SER A 24 -2.04 0.33 14.51
CA SER A 24 -2.08 -1.13 14.56
C SER A 24 -2.35 -1.52 16.02
N ASP A 25 -3.42 -2.28 16.22
CA ASP A 25 -4.01 -2.57 17.53
C ASP A 25 -4.11 -4.07 17.80
N ARG A 26 -4.30 -4.88 16.74
CA ARG A 26 -4.50 -6.33 16.83
C ARG A 26 -3.44 -7.09 16.04
N TYR A 27 -3.31 -8.38 16.32
CA TYR A 27 -2.48 -9.30 15.54
C TYR A 27 -3.29 -9.89 14.38
N GLU A 28 -2.59 -10.60 13.48
CA GLU A 28 -3.24 -11.48 12.51
C GLU A 28 -3.81 -12.72 13.20
N PRO A 29 -5.01 -13.20 12.81
CA PRO A 29 -5.87 -12.67 11.75
C PRO A 29 -6.84 -11.55 12.18
N GLU A 30 -6.94 -11.23 13.47
CA GLU A 30 -7.98 -10.35 14.03
C GLU A 30 -7.94 -8.91 13.49
N MET A 31 -6.77 -8.44 13.06
CA MET A 31 -6.59 -7.11 12.48
C MET A 31 -7.35 -6.90 11.16
N ASN A 32 -7.71 -7.97 10.44
CA ASN A 32 -8.49 -7.89 9.20
C ASN A 32 -9.97 -7.56 9.42
N GLY A 33 -10.44 -7.59 10.67
CA GLY A 33 -11.81 -7.23 11.01
C GLY A 33 -12.04 -5.73 10.84
N PHE A 34 -12.87 -5.37 9.86
CA PHE A 34 -13.32 -4.01 9.59
C PHE A 34 -14.81 -3.84 9.92
N ALA A 35 -15.16 -2.69 10.50
CA ALA A 35 -16.53 -2.22 10.62
C ALA A 35 -16.57 -0.69 10.43
N PRO A 36 -17.64 -0.13 9.84
CA PRO A 36 -17.80 1.31 9.76
C PRO A 36 -17.68 1.98 11.14
N GLY A 37 -16.78 2.96 11.25
CA GLY A 37 -16.52 3.68 12.51
C GLY A 37 -15.58 2.97 13.48
N GLU A 38 -15.09 1.77 13.18
CA GLU A 38 -14.07 1.09 13.98
C GLU A 38 -12.69 1.70 13.72
N PRO A 39 -12.05 2.35 14.70
CA PRO A 39 -10.76 2.99 14.48
C PRO A 39 -9.57 2.02 14.47
N ARG A 40 -9.68 0.82 15.06
CA ARG A 40 -8.53 -0.10 15.20
C ARG A 40 -8.04 -0.61 13.85
N ASP A 41 -6.72 -0.73 13.71
CA ASP A 41 -6.05 -1.26 12.50
C ASP A 41 -6.38 -0.48 11.21
N THR A 42 -6.58 0.83 11.34
CA THR A 42 -6.93 1.70 10.22
C THR A 42 -5.81 2.67 9.84
N THR A 43 -5.91 3.16 8.62
CA THR A 43 -5.14 4.27 8.06
C THR A 43 -6.04 5.12 7.16
N THR A 44 -5.47 6.16 6.57
CA THR A 44 -6.05 6.83 5.41
C THR A 44 -5.12 6.68 4.21
N PRO A 45 -5.63 6.74 2.96
CA PRO A 45 -4.76 6.69 1.78
C PRO A 45 -3.63 7.71 1.84
N ALA A 46 -3.94 8.96 2.20
CA ALA A 46 -2.93 10.03 2.31
C ALA A 46 -1.87 9.76 3.39
N ALA A 47 -2.26 9.20 4.55
CA ALA A 47 -1.30 8.85 5.60
C ALA A 47 -0.36 7.72 5.14
N MET A 48 -0.92 6.67 4.52
CA MET A 48 -0.11 5.58 3.97
C MET A 48 0.84 6.07 2.86
N ALA A 49 0.39 6.97 1.98
CA ALA A 49 1.24 7.54 0.94
C ALA A 49 2.41 8.35 1.54
N SER A 50 2.15 9.14 2.59
CA SER A 50 3.19 9.87 3.31
C SER A 50 4.18 8.93 4.04
N THR A 51 3.68 7.84 4.62
CA THR A 51 4.50 6.80 5.23
C THR A 51 5.38 6.10 4.20
N LEU A 52 4.82 5.69 3.06
CA LEU A 52 5.60 5.11 1.96
C LEU A 52 6.66 6.07 1.44
N HIS A 53 6.34 7.36 1.30
CA HIS A 53 7.32 8.37 0.91
C HIS A 53 8.49 8.38 1.88
N THR A 54 8.20 8.43 3.19
CA THR A 54 9.21 8.49 4.24
C THR A 54 10.09 7.24 4.27
N LEU A 55 9.52 6.06 4.01
CA LEU A 55 10.24 4.79 4.02
C LEU A 55 11.03 4.50 2.73
N LEU A 56 10.48 4.85 1.57
CA LEU A 56 11.03 4.45 0.26
C LEU A 56 11.84 5.56 -0.42
N LEU A 57 11.58 6.81 -0.10
CA LEU A 57 12.18 7.97 -0.77
C LEU A 57 12.87 8.94 0.21
N GLY A 58 12.44 8.98 1.48
CA GLY A 58 13.04 9.76 2.56
C GLY A 58 14.04 8.98 3.40
N ASP A 59 14.53 9.58 4.48
CA ASP A 59 15.71 9.09 5.22
C ASP A 59 15.41 8.33 6.52
N ALA A 60 14.19 7.80 6.67
CA ALA A 60 13.83 6.99 7.84
C ALA A 60 14.57 5.64 7.89
N LEU A 61 15.00 5.13 6.72
CA LEU A 61 15.75 3.89 6.60
C LEU A 61 17.18 4.15 6.10
N GLN A 62 18.13 3.34 6.59
CA GLN A 62 19.46 3.24 5.99
C GLN A 62 19.34 2.89 4.50
N PRO A 63 20.24 3.37 3.62
CA PRO A 63 20.15 3.13 2.19
C PRO A 63 19.97 1.65 1.80
N ALA A 64 20.72 0.74 2.43
CA ALA A 64 20.60 -0.70 2.18
C ALA A 64 19.22 -1.27 2.56
N SER A 65 18.65 -0.83 3.69
CA SER A 65 17.32 -1.25 4.13
C SER A 65 16.21 -0.70 3.24
N ARG A 66 16.38 0.53 2.74
CA ARG A 66 15.45 1.15 1.78
C ARG A 66 15.42 0.37 0.47
N THR A 67 16.60 0.04 -0.07
CA THR A 67 16.72 -0.81 -1.27
C THR A 67 16.06 -2.17 -1.04
N GLN A 68 16.37 -2.85 0.07
CA GLN A 68 15.79 -4.15 0.40
C GLN A 68 14.25 -4.11 0.47
N LEU A 69 13.68 -3.10 1.13
CA LEU A 69 12.23 -2.92 1.22
C LEU A 69 11.62 -2.70 -0.17
N THR A 70 12.28 -1.89 -0.99
CA THR A 70 11.85 -1.59 -2.36
C THR A 70 11.85 -2.84 -3.22
N ASP A 71 12.92 -3.64 -3.14
CA ASP A 71 13.06 -4.91 -3.88
C ASP A 71 12.00 -5.93 -3.47
N TRP A 72 11.70 -6.06 -2.17
CA TRP A 72 10.59 -6.92 -1.71
C TRP A 72 9.23 -6.48 -2.25
N MET A 73 8.97 -5.18 -2.35
CA MET A 73 7.73 -4.68 -2.96
C MET A 73 7.71 -4.96 -4.47
N ILE A 74 8.84 -4.83 -5.17
CA ILE A 74 8.96 -5.16 -6.60
C ILE A 74 8.67 -6.64 -6.84
N ASP A 75 9.21 -7.52 -5.99
CA ASP A 75 9.09 -8.97 -6.09
C ASP A 75 7.76 -9.54 -5.56
N ASN A 76 6.83 -8.67 -5.13
CA ASN A 76 5.50 -9.09 -4.69
C ASN A 76 4.78 -9.92 -5.77
N ARG A 77 4.16 -11.03 -5.36
CA ARG A 77 3.46 -11.98 -6.24
C ARG A 77 1.94 -11.92 -6.12
N THR A 78 1.42 -11.04 -5.27
CA THR A 78 0.00 -11.01 -4.90
C THR A 78 -0.80 -9.89 -5.57
N GLY A 79 -0.13 -9.01 -6.31
CA GLY A 79 -0.70 -7.79 -6.88
C GLY A 79 -0.83 -7.78 -8.40
N ASP A 80 -0.59 -8.90 -9.07
CA ASP A 80 -0.58 -8.98 -10.54
C ASP A 80 -1.91 -8.56 -11.16
N ASP A 81 -3.04 -8.93 -10.52
CA ASP A 81 -4.39 -8.58 -10.97
C ASP A 81 -4.91 -7.24 -10.42
N CYS A 82 -4.17 -6.59 -9.51
CA CYS A 82 -4.54 -5.34 -8.84
C CYS A 82 -4.03 -4.11 -9.60
N LEU A 83 -3.25 -3.22 -8.96
CA LEU A 83 -2.72 -2.02 -9.60
C LEU A 83 -1.82 -2.36 -10.79
N ARG A 84 -1.00 -3.43 -10.68
CA ARG A 84 -0.06 -3.83 -11.76
C ARG A 84 -0.76 -4.04 -13.09
N ALA A 85 -1.96 -4.63 -13.08
CA ALA A 85 -2.75 -4.89 -14.29
C ALA A 85 -3.17 -3.63 -15.06
N GLY A 86 -3.11 -2.44 -14.45
CA GLY A 86 -3.46 -1.16 -15.08
C GLY A 86 -2.29 -0.49 -15.82
N PHE A 87 -1.05 -0.92 -15.57
CA PHE A 87 0.15 -0.33 -16.16
C PHE A 87 0.69 -1.17 -17.32
N THR A 88 1.51 -0.54 -18.17
CA THR A 88 2.22 -1.19 -19.28
C THR A 88 3.57 -1.73 -18.80
N ARG A 89 4.15 -2.69 -19.55
CA ARG A 89 5.38 -3.41 -19.15
C ARG A 89 6.63 -2.55 -18.97
N ASP A 90 6.63 -1.34 -19.52
CA ASP A 90 7.70 -0.35 -19.40
C ASP A 90 7.70 0.40 -18.06
N TRP A 91 6.66 0.20 -17.23
CA TRP A 91 6.65 0.66 -15.85
C TRP A 91 7.33 -0.35 -14.93
N LYS A 92 8.20 0.14 -14.05
CA LYS A 92 8.65 -0.63 -12.89
C LYS A 92 7.70 -0.34 -11.74
N ILE A 93 7.29 -1.37 -11.01
CA ILE A 93 6.29 -1.28 -9.95
C ILE A 93 6.74 -2.13 -8.77
N GLY A 94 6.65 -1.56 -7.56
CA GLY A 94 6.69 -2.30 -6.32
C GLY A 94 5.42 -2.04 -5.52
N ASP A 95 4.73 -3.09 -5.10
CA ASP A 95 3.42 -2.98 -4.47
C ASP A 95 3.25 -3.90 -3.25
N LYS A 96 2.18 -3.68 -2.51
CA LYS A 96 1.71 -4.61 -1.49
C LYS A 96 0.18 -4.57 -1.41
N THR A 97 -0.42 -5.73 -1.62
CA THR A 97 -1.88 -5.90 -1.49
C THR A 97 -2.34 -6.15 -0.05
N GLY A 98 -3.62 -5.89 0.21
CA GLY A 98 -4.33 -6.28 1.43
C GLY A 98 -5.75 -6.76 1.10
N SER A 99 -6.27 -7.72 1.86
CA SER A 99 -7.64 -8.24 1.72
C SER A 99 -8.09 -8.85 3.03
N ASN A 100 -9.38 -8.69 3.37
CA ASN A 100 -10.00 -9.41 4.49
C ASN A 100 -10.78 -10.66 4.02
N GLY A 101 -10.68 -11.01 2.74
CA GLY A 101 -11.38 -12.16 2.13
C GLY A 101 -12.89 -11.98 1.95
N THR A 102 -13.47 -10.82 2.31
CA THR A 102 -14.93 -10.60 2.26
C THR A 102 -15.29 -9.38 1.42
N ASP A 103 -14.96 -8.18 1.89
CA ASP A 103 -15.43 -6.92 1.31
C ASP A 103 -14.35 -5.83 1.21
N THR A 104 -13.14 -6.11 1.71
CA THR A 104 -11.99 -5.22 1.69
C THR A 104 -10.96 -5.68 0.68
N ARG A 105 -10.45 -4.76 -0.14
CA ARG A 105 -9.36 -5.00 -1.08
C ARG A 105 -8.53 -3.72 -1.26
N ASN A 106 -7.25 -3.80 -0.93
CA ASN A 106 -6.34 -2.66 -0.93
C ASN A 106 -5.10 -3.01 -1.74
N ASP A 107 -4.47 -1.99 -2.29
CA ASP A 107 -3.15 -2.10 -2.90
C ASP A 107 -2.44 -0.76 -2.81
N ILE A 108 -1.16 -0.79 -2.46
CA ILE A 108 -0.30 0.38 -2.30
C ILE A 108 0.99 0.16 -3.07
N ALA A 109 1.44 1.16 -3.82
CA ALA A 109 2.53 0.99 -4.77
C ALA A 109 3.44 2.21 -4.85
N ILE A 110 4.72 1.93 -5.11
CA ILE A 110 5.66 2.85 -5.74
C ILE A 110 5.77 2.51 -7.23
N LEU A 111 5.65 3.54 -8.05
CA LEU A 111 5.57 3.44 -9.49
C LEU A 111 6.73 4.24 -10.10
N TRP A 112 7.53 3.65 -10.97
CA TRP A 112 8.51 4.37 -11.77
C TRP A 112 8.02 4.46 -13.21
N PRO A 113 7.57 5.65 -13.66
CA PRO A 113 7.14 5.83 -15.03
C PRO A 113 8.31 5.67 -16.01
N PRO A 114 8.04 5.36 -17.28
CA PRO A 114 9.07 5.31 -18.32
C PRO A 114 9.73 6.68 -18.52
N LYS A 115 10.86 6.69 -19.24
CA LYS A 115 11.60 7.90 -19.64
C LYS A 115 12.18 8.71 -18.46
N GLY A 116 12.44 8.08 -17.33
CA GLY A 116 13.18 8.68 -16.21
C GLY A 116 12.41 9.74 -15.42
N ARG A 117 11.06 9.72 -15.49
CA ARG A 117 10.23 10.58 -14.63
C ARG A 117 10.40 10.18 -13.15
N PRO A 118 10.21 11.12 -12.21
CA PRO A 118 10.25 10.81 -10.78
C PRO A 118 9.24 9.72 -10.39
N PRO A 119 9.55 8.90 -9.37
CA PRO A 119 8.61 7.90 -8.88
C PRO A 119 7.36 8.53 -8.28
N LEU A 120 6.28 7.79 -8.33
CA LEU A 120 4.97 8.15 -7.78
C LEU A 120 4.55 7.14 -6.73
N LEU A 121 3.75 7.59 -5.76
CA LEU A 121 3.16 6.72 -4.76
C LEU A 121 1.65 6.70 -4.95
N LEU A 122 1.09 5.50 -5.10
CA LEU A 122 -0.33 5.28 -5.29
C LEU A 122 -0.83 4.39 -4.17
N THR A 123 -1.79 4.88 -3.39
CA THR A 123 -2.40 4.13 -2.30
C THR A 123 -3.90 4.04 -2.50
N THR A 124 -4.41 2.83 -2.63
CA THR A 124 -5.82 2.56 -2.93
C THR A 124 -6.43 1.63 -1.90
N TYR A 125 -7.60 2.03 -1.40
CA TYR A 125 -8.34 1.31 -0.37
C TYR A 125 -9.79 1.17 -0.79
N LEU A 126 -10.32 -0.05 -0.71
CA LEU A 126 -11.73 -0.36 -0.95
C LEU A 126 -12.23 -1.20 0.21
N ASN A 127 -13.28 -0.73 0.89
CA ASN A 127 -13.92 -1.43 2.01
C ASN A 127 -15.44 -1.52 1.76
N GLY A 128 -16.10 -2.53 2.32
CA GLY A 128 -17.56 -2.66 2.23
C GLY A 128 -18.09 -2.93 0.81
N ALA A 129 -17.23 -3.46 -0.07
CA ALA A 129 -17.62 -3.80 -1.43
C ALA A 129 -18.66 -4.94 -1.44
N LYS A 130 -19.67 -4.83 -2.30
CA LYS A 130 -20.74 -5.84 -2.50
C LYS A 130 -20.56 -6.61 -3.81
N VAL A 131 -19.33 -6.65 -4.32
CA VAL A 131 -18.95 -7.31 -5.55
C VAL A 131 -17.93 -8.40 -5.25
N ASP A 132 -17.75 -9.33 -6.17
CA ASP A 132 -16.80 -10.43 -6.01
C ASP A 132 -15.33 -9.97 -6.05
N ASP A 133 -14.42 -10.90 -5.76
CA ASP A 133 -12.97 -10.68 -5.70
C ASP A 133 -12.43 -10.10 -7.02
N ALA A 134 -12.86 -10.65 -8.15
CA ALA A 134 -12.42 -10.22 -9.47
C ALA A 134 -12.85 -8.78 -9.78
N ALA A 135 -14.07 -8.39 -9.39
CA ALA A 135 -14.53 -7.02 -9.55
C ALA A 135 -13.81 -6.03 -8.62
N ARG A 136 -13.40 -6.47 -7.42
CA ARG A 136 -12.57 -5.66 -6.51
C ARG A 136 -11.18 -5.42 -7.10
N ASP A 137 -10.55 -6.47 -7.65
CA ASP A 137 -9.28 -6.36 -8.35
C ASP A 137 -9.41 -5.45 -9.59
N ALA A 138 -10.48 -5.59 -10.36
CA ALA A 138 -10.77 -4.74 -11.51
C ALA A 138 -10.95 -3.26 -11.15
N ALA A 139 -11.52 -2.97 -9.97
CA ALA A 139 -11.64 -1.60 -9.46
C ALA A 139 -10.27 -0.98 -9.17
N LEU A 140 -9.35 -1.73 -8.56
CA LEU A 140 -7.97 -1.27 -8.34
C LEU A 140 -7.25 -1.05 -9.67
N LYS A 141 -7.36 -2.00 -10.61
CA LYS A 141 -6.85 -1.85 -11.98
C LYS A 141 -7.36 -0.58 -12.66
N ALA A 142 -8.65 -0.26 -12.52
CA ALA A 142 -9.23 0.94 -13.12
C ALA A 142 -8.61 2.23 -12.57
N VAL A 143 -8.29 2.28 -11.27
CA VAL A 143 -7.55 3.41 -10.68
C VAL A 143 -6.15 3.53 -11.29
N ALA A 144 -5.43 2.41 -11.43
CA ALA A 144 -4.10 2.40 -12.05
C ALA A 144 -4.13 2.90 -13.51
N VAL A 145 -5.13 2.50 -14.29
CA VAL A 145 -5.34 2.99 -15.67
C VAL A 145 -5.56 4.50 -15.68
N ALA A 146 -6.43 5.02 -14.82
CA ALA A 146 -6.71 6.47 -14.74
C ALA A 146 -5.47 7.28 -14.35
N VAL A 147 -4.67 6.77 -13.40
CA VAL A 147 -3.40 7.39 -12.99
C VAL A 147 -2.42 7.40 -14.16
N ARG A 148 -2.18 6.25 -14.80
CA ARG A 148 -1.29 6.13 -15.97
C ARG A 148 -1.68 7.16 -17.05
N GLU A 149 -2.96 7.26 -17.39
CA GLU A 149 -3.46 8.19 -18.41
C GLU A 149 -3.24 9.65 -18.02
N SER A 150 -3.45 10.00 -16.75
CA SER A 150 -3.21 11.38 -16.26
C SER A 150 -1.74 11.81 -16.25
N ILE A 151 -0.79 10.88 -16.39
CA ILE A 151 0.65 11.14 -16.34
C ILE A 151 1.26 11.07 -17.74
N VAL A 152 0.67 10.37 -18.70
CA VAL A 152 1.27 10.21 -20.03
C VAL A 152 1.12 11.45 -20.91
N ASP A 153 0.19 12.35 -20.56
CA ASP A 153 0.13 13.72 -21.08
C ASP A 153 1.31 14.60 -20.57
#